data_AF-A0A504J3N2-F1
#
_entry.id   AF-A0A504J3N2-F1
#
_cell.length_a   1.000
_cell.length_b   1.000
_cell.length_c   1.000
_cell.angle_alpha   90.00
_cell.angle_beta   90.00
_cell.angle_gamma   90.00
#
_symmetry.space_group_name_H-M   'P 1'
#
loop_
_entity.id
_entity.type
_entity.pdbx_description
1 polymer ?
#
loop_
_entity_poly.entity_id
_entity_poly.type
_entity_poly.pdbx_seq_one_letter_code
_entity_poly.pdbx_strand_id
1 'polypeptide(L)'
;MSFFKSLFKKKEQPIQSYSDFWNWFEQHEKKFHDVIKKQGDVKSDFFDKLAPKLNELKEGFWYLAGMYNENTPELVITPDGVINNIVFVEELVQAAPKIGNWRFTALKPALDIKNVSINMGGYTFDSENLSFYSIDHKNYPDEIDIVIVHNEYNEKDKSTIINGTYIFLDNYLGELNSVTTIDNMVVVSKDQADKELIPISKLKDFLIWREKEFVEKYKGLRHNTDNDSYSSLEGTLENGFPLLAIVNSDVLDWDCKASHPWILTIEIKYDGENNNGMPDKTTYQLLNQIEDEITIELKDSDGYLNIGRQTADSIREIYFACVDFRKPSKVLYNIQKKYQDQIDLKYDIYKDKYWQSFNRFIAN
;
A
#
# COMPACT_ATOMS: atom_id res chain seq x y z
N MET A 1 -17.46 53.65 -22.92
CA MET A 1 -16.20 53.12 -22.38
C MET A 1 -16.50 51.84 -21.61
N SER A 2 -16.59 50.70 -22.31
CA SER A 2 -16.88 49.39 -21.70
C SER A 2 -16.17 48.30 -22.49
N PHE A 3 -14.85 48.25 -22.37
CA PHE A 3 -13.98 47.15 -22.76
C PHE A 3 -12.83 47.19 -21.74
N PHE A 4 -12.32 46.05 -21.27
CA PHE A 4 -11.36 45.87 -20.15
C PHE A 4 -11.93 45.60 -18.74
N LYS A 5 -12.93 44.71 -18.61
CA LYS A 5 -13.19 44.00 -17.33
C LYS A 5 -13.13 42.46 -17.41
N SER A 6 -12.60 41.91 -18.49
CA SER A 6 -12.24 40.49 -18.56
C SER A 6 -10.78 40.39 -18.95
N LEU A 7 -9.92 40.02 -18.00
CA LEU A 7 -8.61 39.36 -18.20
C LEU A 7 -7.78 39.36 -16.90
N PHE A 8 -8.40 38.92 -15.80
CA PHE A 8 -7.65 38.36 -14.68
C PHE A 8 -8.49 37.21 -14.11
N LYS A 9 -8.38 36.02 -14.73
CA LYS A 9 -8.65 34.80 -13.96
C LYS A 9 -7.65 34.85 -12.80
N LYS A 10 -8.12 35.08 -11.58
CA LYS A 10 -7.28 34.87 -10.39
C LYS A 10 -6.69 33.47 -10.55
N LYS A 11 -5.37 33.38 -10.60
CA LYS A 11 -4.69 32.09 -10.57
C LYS A 11 -5.14 31.43 -9.27
N GLU A 12 -5.73 30.24 -9.38
CA GLU A 12 -6.13 29.49 -8.19
C GLU A 12 -4.92 29.30 -7.30
N GLN A 13 -5.12 29.41 -5.99
CA GLN A 13 -4.03 29.19 -5.05
C GLN A 13 -3.59 27.72 -5.11
N PRO A 14 -2.29 27.46 -4.91
CA PRO A 14 -1.79 26.10 -4.84
C PRO A 14 -2.41 25.37 -3.63
N ILE A 15 -2.73 24.10 -3.81
CA ILE A 15 -3.19 23.23 -2.72
C ILE A 15 -1.97 22.78 -1.92
N GLN A 16 -1.91 23.14 -0.64
CA GLN A 16 -0.79 22.78 0.26
C GLN A 16 -1.24 21.91 1.44
N SER A 17 -2.54 21.78 1.65
CA SER A 17 -3.15 21.01 2.73
C SER A 17 -4.48 20.40 2.29
N TYR A 18 -4.95 19.38 3.02
CA TYR A 18 -6.28 18.82 2.80
C TYR A 18 -7.40 19.87 2.91
N SER A 19 -7.24 20.85 3.82
CA SER A 19 -8.18 21.97 3.95
C SER A 19 -8.25 22.80 2.67
N ASP A 20 -7.10 23.13 2.06
CA ASP A 20 -7.07 23.88 0.81
C ASP A 20 -7.80 23.11 -0.30
N PHE A 21 -7.56 21.80 -0.39
CA PHE A 21 -8.22 20.93 -1.39
C PHE A 21 -9.74 20.95 -1.21
N TRP A 22 -10.22 20.76 0.01
CA TRP A 22 -11.65 20.72 0.28
C TRP A 22 -12.33 22.08 0.12
N ASN A 23 -11.66 23.17 0.49
CA ASN A 23 -12.14 24.53 0.24
C ASN A 23 -12.25 24.81 -1.26
N TRP A 24 -11.31 24.31 -2.06
CA TRP A 24 -11.38 24.37 -3.51
C TRP A 24 -12.52 23.50 -4.05
N PHE A 25 -12.69 22.28 -3.55
CA PHE A 25 -13.75 21.38 -3.99
C PHE A 25 -15.14 21.98 -3.72
N GLU A 26 -15.36 22.53 -2.53
CA GLU A 26 -16.62 23.16 -2.13
C GLU A 26 -17.01 24.34 -3.05
N GLN A 27 -16.03 25.11 -3.55
CA GLN A 27 -16.28 26.19 -4.52
C GLN A 27 -16.78 25.68 -5.88
N HIS A 28 -16.48 24.42 -6.21
CA HIS A 28 -16.80 23.80 -7.51
C HIS A 28 -17.90 22.74 -7.43
N GLU A 29 -18.31 22.36 -6.22
CA GLU A 29 -19.17 21.19 -5.95
C GLU A 29 -20.45 21.20 -6.80
N LYS A 30 -21.11 22.35 -6.97
CA LYS A 30 -22.36 22.45 -7.73
C LYS A 30 -22.16 22.12 -9.21
N LYS A 31 -21.06 22.62 -9.79
CA LYS A 31 -20.72 22.34 -11.19
C LYS A 31 -20.40 20.85 -11.35
N PHE A 32 -19.62 20.30 -10.43
CA PHE A 32 -19.26 18.88 -10.44
C PHE A 32 -20.48 17.98 -10.27
N HIS A 33 -21.40 18.36 -9.38
CA HIS A 33 -22.66 17.65 -9.13
C HIS A 33 -23.49 17.59 -10.41
N ASP A 34 -23.67 18.73 -11.06
CA ASP A 34 -24.40 18.83 -12.33
C ASP A 34 -23.79 17.96 -13.42
N VAL A 35 -22.45 17.96 -13.54
CA VAL A 35 -21.73 17.17 -14.55
C VAL A 35 -21.93 15.68 -14.34
N ILE A 36 -21.77 15.19 -13.10
CA ILE A 36 -21.96 13.77 -12.78
C ILE A 36 -23.42 13.36 -12.97
N LYS A 37 -24.36 14.15 -12.44
CA LYS A 37 -25.80 13.83 -12.49
C LYS A 37 -26.35 13.79 -13.92
N LYS A 38 -25.89 14.68 -14.80
CA LYS A 38 -26.33 14.74 -16.20
C LYS A 38 -25.54 13.81 -17.12
N GLN A 39 -24.56 13.06 -16.59
CA GLN A 39 -23.60 12.31 -17.40
C GLN A 39 -23.01 13.19 -18.52
N GLY A 40 -22.60 14.41 -18.16
CA GLY A 40 -21.92 15.33 -19.08
C GLY A 40 -20.52 14.82 -19.44
N ASP A 41 -19.65 15.71 -19.91
CA ASP A 41 -18.25 15.36 -20.14
C ASP A 41 -17.50 15.26 -18.79
N VAL A 42 -17.72 14.14 -18.07
CA VAL A 42 -17.10 13.87 -16.76
C VAL A 42 -15.58 13.93 -16.85
N LYS A 43 -15.00 13.54 -17.99
CA LYS A 43 -13.56 13.64 -18.18
C LYS A 43 -13.11 15.09 -18.15
N SER A 44 -13.60 15.95 -19.05
CA SER A 44 -13.05 17.30 -19.20
C SER A 44 -13.55 18.28 -18.14
N ASP A 45 -14.79 18.14 -17.68
CA ASP A 45 -15.43 19.06 -16.75
C ASP A 45 -15.28 18.67 -15.28
N PHE A 46 -14.88 17.44 -14.97
CA PHE A 46 -14.62 16.98 -13.61
C PHE A 46 -13.20 16.42 -13.43
N PHE A 47 -12.83 15.32 -14.09
CA PHE A 47 -11.54 14.67 -13.84
C PHE A 47 -10.33 15.52 -14.22
N ASP A 48 -10.34 16.16 -15.40
CA ASP A 48 -9.25 17.05 -15.84
C ASP A 48 -9.12 18.31 -14.93
N LYS A 49 -10.09 18.57 -14.04
CA LYS A 49 -10.02 19.62 -12.99
C LYS A 49 -9.57 19.08 -11.64
N LEU A 50 -10.02 17.88 -11.29
CA LEU A 50 -9.74 17.21 -10.02
C LEU A 50 -8.29 16.72 -9.94
N ALA A 51 -7.80 16.05 -10.99
CA ALA A 51 -6.48 15.39 -10.98
C ALA A 51 -5.32 16.32 -10.60
N PRO A 52 -5.19 17.53 -11.21
CA PRO A 52 -4.10 18.43 -10.87
C PRO A 52 -4.10 18.85 -9.40
N LYS A 53 -5.29 18.96 -8.78
CA LYS A 53 -5.45 19.39 -7.38
C LYS A 53 -5.12 18.29 -6.39
N LEU A 54 -5.43 17.04 -6.73
CA LEU A 54 -4.97 15.89 -5.95
C LEU A 54 -3.45 15.73 -6.05
N ASN A 55 -2.88 15.89 -7.24
CA ASN A 55 -1.43 15.78 -7.46
C ASN A 55 -0.62 16.87 -6.75
N GLU A 56 -1.20 18.05 -6.50
CA GLU A 56 -0.57 19.10 -5.67
C GLU A 56 -0.40 18.65 -4.20
N LEU A 57 -1.27 17.76 -3.68
CA LEU A 57 -1.13 17.20 -2.33
C LEU A 57 -0.07 16.10 -2.28
N LYS A 58 -0.24 15.11 -3.16
CA LYS A 58 0.57 13.89 -3.20
C LYS A 58 0.27 13.11 -4.48
N GLU A 59 1.30 12.50 -5.07
CA GLU A 59 1.13 11.55 -6.16
C GLU A 59 0.48 10.23 -5.69
N GLY A 60 -0.20 9.55 -6.61
CA GLY A 60 -0.85 8.26 -6.36
C GLY A 60 -2.18 8.38 -5.60
N PHE A 61 -2.85 9.53 -5.73
CA PHE A 61 -4.29 9.64 -5.50
C PHE A 61 -5.05 9.41 -6.79
N TRP A 62 -5.69 8.25 -6.88
CA TRP A 62 -6.61 7.89 -7.95
C TRP A 62 -8.05 8.13 -7.51
N TYR A 63 -8.97 8.14 -8.47
CA TYR A 63 -10.35 8.53 -8.19
C TYR A 63 -11.34 7.88 -9.14
N LEU A 64 -12.54 7.65 -8.61
CA LEU A 64 -13.74 7.23 -9.34
C LEU A 64 -14.87 8.17 -8.95
N ALA A 65 -15.78 8.45 -9.89
CA ALA A 65 -16.98 9.22 -9.57
C ALA A 65 -18.19 8.73 -10.33
N GLY A 66 -19.34 8.81 -9.67
CA GLY A 66 -20.62 8.36 -10.19
C GLY A 66 -21.76 8.76 -9.27
N MET A 67 -22.99 8.40 -9.64
CA MET A 67 -24.16 8.61 -8.79
C MET A 67 -24.27 7.46 -7.79
N TYR A 68 -24.17 7.75 -6.50
CA TYR A 68 -24.44 6.78 -5.43
C TYR A 68 -25.94 6.46 -5.34
N ASN A 69 -26.79 7.48 -5.57
CA ASN A 69 -28.23 7.36 -5.71
C ASN A 69 -28.75 8.47 -6.65
N GLU A 70 -30.06 8.62 -6.81
CA GLU A 70 -30.67 9.60 -7.74
C GLU A 70 -30.21 11.07 -7.54
N ASN A 71 -29.77 11.44 -6.35
CA ASN A 71 -29.45 12.84 -6.00
C ASN A 71 -28.04 13.06 -5.45
N THR A 72 -27.35 12.01 -5.01
CA THR A 72 -26.04 12.11 -4.38
C THR A 72 -24.96 11.54 -5.30
N PRO A 73 -24.13 12.37 -5.95
CA PRO A 73 -22.85 11.94 -6.49
C PRO A 73 -21.91 11.47 -5.38
N GLU A 74 -21.07 10.51 -5.73
CA GLU A 74 -19.99 10.01 -4.93
C GLU A 74 -18.67 10.22 -5.64
N LEU A 75 -17.68 10.69 -4.89
CA LEU A 75 -16.27 10.67 -5.27
C LEU A 75 -15.56 9.66 -4.36
N VAL A 76 -15.07 8.58 -4.97
CA VAL A 76 -14.19 7.61 -4.31
C VAL A 76 -12.76 8.03 -4.60
N ILE A 77 -11.95 8.21 -3.56
CA ILE A 77 -10.50 8.41 -3.68
C ILE A 77 -9.83 7.10 -3.28
N THR A 78 -8.86 6.65 -4.06
CA THR A 78 -8.24 5.33 -3.93
C THR A 78 -6.73 5.42 -4.20
N PRO A 79 -5.89 4.67 -3.47
CA PRO A 79 -4.46 4.56 -3.75
C PRO A 79 -4.14 3.53 -4.85
N ASP A 80 -5.17 2.87 -5.41
CA ASP A 80 -5.05 1.79 -6.39
C ASP A 80 -4.13 0.66 -5.91
N GLY A 81 -4.41 0.17 -4.70
CA GLY A 81 -3.68 -0.92 -4.05
C GLY A 81 -2.30 -0.55 -3.49
N VAL A 82 -1.80 0.68 -3.70
CA VAL A 82 -0.50 1.11 -3.17
C VAL A 82 -0.57 1.30 -1.65
N ILE A 83 0.01 0.36 -0.90
CA ILE A 83 -0.01 0.32 0.57
C ILE A 83 0.45 1.64 1.21
N ASN A 84 1.56 2.19 0.72
CA ASN A 84 2.16 3.43 1.21
C ASN A 84 1.20 4.64 1.12
N ASN A 85 0.20 4.57 0.25
CA ASN A 85 -0.72 5.66 -0.02
C ASN A 85 -2.07 5.55 0.70
N ILE A 86 -2.42 4.37 1.24
CA ILE A 86 -3.73 4.11 1.87
C ILE A 86 -4.05 5.15 2.95
N VAL A 87 -3.11 5.38 3.88
CA VAL A 87 -3.33 6.31 5.00
C VAL A 87 -3.63 7.74 4.54
N PHE A 88 -2.99 8.20 3.45
CA PHE A 88 -3.18 9.56 2.95
C PHE A 88 -4.55 9.71 2.28
N VAL A 89 -5.04 8.66 1.62
CA VAL A 89 -6.39 8.63 1.05
C VAL A 89 -7.45 8.64 2.15
N GLU A 90 -7.26 7.81 3.18
CA GLU A 90 -8.14 7.76 4.36
C GLU A 90 -8.20 9.14 5.04
N GLU A 91 -7.05 9.77 5.31
CA GLU A 91 -6.99 11.08 5.95
C GLU A 91 -7.59 12.20 5.09
N LEU A 92 -7.36 12.18 3.77
CA LEU A 92 -7.93 13.17 2.86
C LEU A 92 -9.45 13.13 2.93
N VAL A 93 -10.06 11.95 2.80
CA VAL A 93 -11.53 11.80 2.88
C VAL A 93 -12.05 12.09 4.28
N GLN A 94 -11.33 11.69 5.33
CA GLN A 94 -11.69 12.00 6.71
C GLN A 94 -11.70 13.52 6.98
N ALA A 95 -10.82 14.27 6.34
CA ALA A 95 -10.76 15.73 6.43
C ALA A 95 -11.85 16.46 5.64
N ALA A 96 -12.71 15.75 4.90
CA ALA A 96 -13.75 16.35 4.08
C ALA A 96 -14.77 17.12 4.95
N PRO A 97 -15.06 18.39 4.63
CA PRO A 97 -16.14 19.12 5.29
C PRO A 97 -17.48 18.52 4.89
N LYS A 98 -18.54 18.90 5.63
CA LYS A 98 -19.90 18.51 5.29
C LYS A 98 -20.37 19.28 4.06
N ILE A 99 -20.14 18.73 2.87
CA ILE A 99 -20.67 19.25 1.60
C ILE A 99 -22.01 18.55 1.34
N GLY A 100 -23.09 19.33 1.31
CA GLY A 100 -24.44 18.80 1.10
C GLY A 100 -24.56 18.09 -0.26
N ASN A 101 -25.34 17.01 -0.30
CA ASN A 101 -25.59 16.19 -1.49
C ASN A 101 -24.35 15.53 -2.11
N TRP A 102 -23.24 15.44 -1.39
CA TRP A 102 -22.07 14.68 -1.81
C TRP A 102 -21.78 13.53 -0.86
N ARG A 103 -21.22 12.46 -1.42
CA ARG A 103 -20.57 11.39 -0.68
C ARG A 103 -19.09 11.34 -1.05
N PHE A 104 -18.23 11.29 -0.04
CA PHE A 104 -16.81 11.05 -0.22
C PHE A 104 -16.48 9.71 0.43
N THR A 105 -15.73 8.88 -0.26
CA THR A 105 -15.35 7.55 0.25
C THR A 105 -13.88 7.31 -0.03
N ALA A 106 -13.16 6.89 1.01
CA ALA A 106 -11.79 6.42 0.89
C ALA A 106 -11.82 4.93 0.58
N LEU A 107 -11.00 4.53 -0.39
CA LEU A 107 -10.84 3.15 -0.85
C LEU A 107 -12.11 2.62 -1.53
N LYS A 108 -11.96 1.71 -2.49
CA LYS A 108 -13.13 1.09 -3.13
C LYS A 108 -13.86 0.21 -2.09
N PRO A 109 -15.15 0.47 -1.77
CA PRO A 109 -15.87 -0.32 -0.79
C PRO A 109 -16.20 -1.71 -1.35
N ALA A 110 -16.36 -2.69 -0.47
CA ALA A 110 -16.81 -4.03 -0.84
C ALA A 110 -18.25 -3.99 -1.37
N LEU A 111 -18.49 -4.68 -2.48
CA LEU A 111 -19.81 -4.89 -3.05
C LEU A 111 -20.39 -6.25 -2.65
N ASP A 112 -21.71 -6.37 -2.67
CA ASP A 112 -22.37 -7.67 -2.57
C ASP A 112 -22.01 -8.51 -3.79
N ILE A 113 -21.67 -9.79 -3.59
CA ILE A 113 -21.27 -10.71 -4.66
C ILE A 113 -22.27 -10.74 -5.83
N LYS A 114 -23.56 -10.54 -5.58
CA LYS A 114 -24.61 -10.52 -6.61
C LYS A 114 -24.54 -9.29 -7.52
N ASN A 115 -23.84 -8.25 -7.09
CA ASN A 115 -23.69 -6.98 -7.78
C ASN A 115 -22.27 -6.83 -8.39
N VAL A 116 -21.44 -7.87 -8.35
CA VAL A 116 -20.09 -7.84 -8.92
C VAL A 116 -20.04 -8.74 -10.15
N SER A 117 -19.85 -8.13 -11.31
CA SER A 117 -19.53 -8.81 -12.57
C SER A 117 -18.62 -7.90 -13.37
N ILE A 118 -17.43 -8.38 -13.71
CA ILE A 118 -16.47 -7.67 -14.56
C ILE A 118 -16.46 -8.34 -15.92
N ASN A 119 -16.56 -7.56 -16.99
CA ASN A 119 -16.42 -8.04 -18.35
C ASN A 119 -15.16 -7.42 -18.97
N MET A 120 -14.16 -8.24 -19.27
CA MET A 120 -12.87 -7.74 -19.75
C MET A 120 -12.25 -8.73 -20.75
N GLY A 121 -11.87 -8.21 -21.92
CA GLY A 121 -11.20 -9.01 -22.96
C GLY A 121 -12.02 -10.21 -23.46
N GLY A 122 -13.36 -10.14 -23.35
CA GLY A 122 -14.26 -11.24 -23.73
C GLY A 122 -14.52 -12.26 -22.62
N TYR A 123 -13.93 -12.10 -21.44
CA TYR A 123 -14.13 -12.94 -20.27
C TYR A 123 -15.04 -12.27 -19.25
N THR A 124 -15.79 -13.09 -18.51
CA THR A 124 -16.67 -12.65 -17.43
C THR A 124 -16.16 -13.16 -16.09
N PHE A 125 -15.96 -12.24 -15.15
CA PHE A 125 -15.52 -12.52 -13.78
C PHE A 125 -16.68 -12.26 -12.84
N ASP A 126 -17.29 -13.33 -12.35
CA ASP A 126 -18.44 -13.33 -11.45
C ASP A 126 -18.44 -14.58 -10.56
N SER A 127 -19.50 -14.75 -9.76
CA SER A 127 -19.63 -15.89 -8.86
C SER A 127 -19.83 -17.24 -9.54
N GLU A 128 -20.17 -17.27 -10.83
CA GLU A 128 -20.40 -18.49 -11.59
C GLU A 128 -19.12 -18.98 -12.28
N ASN A 129 -18.25 -18.04 -12.66
CA ASN A 129 -17.00 -18.32 -13.38
C ASN A 129 -15.76 -18.45 -12.51
N LEU A 130 -15.83 -18.00 -11.25
CA LEU A 130 -14.73 -18.04 -10.31
C LEU A 130 -14.99 -19.00 -9.14
N SER A 131 -13.95 -19.73 -8.77
CA SER A 131 -13.88 -20.54 -7.57
C SER A 131 -12.49 -20.46 -6.95
N PHE A 132 -12.31 -20.94 -5.74
CA PHE A 132 -11.01 -20.89 -5.06
C PHE A 132 -10.75 -22.10 -4.17
N TYR A 133 -9.50 -22.27 -3.78
CA TYR A 133 -9.10 -23.08 -2.63
C TYR A 133 -7.89 -22.44 -1.93
N SER A 134 -7.68 -22.75 -0.66
CA SER A 134 -6.51 -22.29 0.10
C SER A 134 -5.37 -23.31 0.07
N ILE A 135 -4.13 -22.82 0.13
CA ILE A 135 -2.94 -23.63 0.38
C ILE A 135 -2.61 -23.55 1.87
N ASP A 136 -2.40 -24.70 2.50
CA ASP A 136 -2.10 -24.78 3.93
C ASP A 136 -0.61 -25.02 4.11
N HIS A 137 0.08 -24.08 4.74
CA HIS A 137 1.52 -24.16 5.00
C HIS A 137 1.76 -24.60 6.43
N LYS A 138 2.35 -25.79 6.62
CA LYS A 138 2.61 -26.32 7.97
C LYS A 138 3.51 -25.41 8.81
N ASN A 139 4.50 -24.79 8.19
CA ASN A 139 5.46 -23.92 8.87
C ASN A 139 4.97 -22.46 8.93
N TYR A 140 4.00 -22.09 8.10
CA TYR A 140 3.45 -20.74 7.98
C TYR A 140 1.92 -20.77 8.10
N PRO A 141 1.36 -21.31 9.20
CA PRO A 141 -0.06 -21.63 9.31
C PRO A 141 -0.98 -20.41 9.29
N ASP A 142 -0.44 -19.20 9.42
CA ASP A 142 -1.19 -17.94 9.40
C ASP A 142 -1.14 -17.26 8.02
N GLU A 143 -0.35 -17.77 7.06
CA GLU A 143 -0.37 -17.30 5.67
C GLU A 143 -1.71 -17.62 4.99
N ILE A 144 -2.17 -16.71 4.14
CA ILE A 144 -3.40 -16.81 3.37
C ILE A 144 -3.01 -16.85 1.90
N ASP A 145 -2.72 -18.07 1.45
CA ASP A 145 -2.38 -18.39 0.08
C ASP A 145 -3.60 -18.96 -0.63
N ILE A 146 -4.03 -18.27 -1.68
CA ILE A 146 -5.26 -18.61 -2.39
C ILE A 146 -4.96 -18.93 -3.85
N VAL A 147 -5.51 -20.05 -4.31
CA VAL A 147 -5.58 -20.37 -5.73
C VAL A 147 -6.97 -20.01 -6.21
N ILE A 148 -7.07 -19.09 -7.16
CA ILE A 148 -8.29 -18.77 -7.88
C ILE A 148 -8.34 -19.59 -9.16
N VAL A 149 -9.49 -20.20 -9.43
CA VAL A 149 -9.74 -20.93 -10.67
C VAL A 149 -10.78 -20.18 -11.47
N HIS A 150 -10.41 -19.81 -12.70
CA HIS A 150 -11.33 -19.26 -13.69
C HIS A 150 -11.73 -20.37 -14.68
N ASN A 151 -13.03 -20.59 -14.88
CA ASN A 151 -13.54 -21.69 -15.72
C ASN A 151 -13.00 -21.67 -17.16
N GLU A 152 -12.78 -20.47 -17.71
CA GLU A 152 -12.28 -20.25 -19.07
C GLU A 152 -10.78 -19.90 -19.14
N TYR A 153 -10.02 -20.17 -18.08
CA TYR A 153 -8.58 -19.89 -18.06
C TYR A 153 -7.86 -20.58 -19.23
N ASN A 154 -6.97 -19.84 -19.88
CA ASN A 154 -6.02 -20.38 -20.83
C ASN A 154 -4.72 -19.58 -20.81
N GLU A 155 -3.62 -20.24 -21.16
CA GLU A 155 -2.29 -19.62 -21.10
C GLU A 155 -2.11 -18.44 -22.08
N LYS A 156 -2.83 -18.44 -23.21
CA LYS A 156 -2.72 -17.39 -24.22
C LYS A 156 -3.21 -16.03 -23.69
N ASP A 157 -4.31 -16.04 -22.94
CA ASP A 157 -4.95 -14.84 -22.41
C ASP A 157 -4.73 -14.66 -20.90
N LYS A 158 -3.73 -15.35 -20.34
CA LYS A 158 -3.38 -15.37 -18.91
C LYS A 158 -3.36 -13.99 -18.26
N SER A 159 -2.71 -13.00 -18.87
CA SER A 159 -2.62 -11.64 -18.30
C SER A 159 -3.98 -10.97 -18.18
N THR A 160 -4.86 -11.12 -19.17
CA THR A 160 -6.23 -10.58 -19.13
C THR A 160 -7.02 -11.24 -18.02
N ILE A 161 -6.91 -12.56 -17.87
CA ILE A 161 -7.65 -13.31 -16.86
C ILE A 161 -7.17 -12.97 -15.45
N ILE A 162 -5.86 -12.93 -15.23
CA ILE A 162 -5.27 -12.50 -13.95
C ILE A 162 -5.74 -11.09 -13.58
N ASN A 163 -5.62 -10.12 -14.50
CA ASN A 163 -6.03 -8.75 -14.23
C ASN A 163 -7.53 -8.65 -13.92
N GLY A 164 -8.38 -9.40 -14.63
CA GLY A 164 -9.82 -9.39 -14.41
C GLY A 164 -10.20 -10.00 -13.06
N THR A 165 -9.49 -11.04 -12.63
CA THR A 165 -9.62 -11.62 -11.30
C THR A 165 -9.25 -10.62 -10.20
N TYR A 166 -8.14 -9.89 -10.33
CA TYR A 166 -7.78 -8.84 -9.37
C TYR A 166 -8.84 -7.74 -9.29
N ILE A 167 -9.32 -7.24 -10.43
CA ILE A 167 -10.39 -6.22 -10.47
C ILE A 167 -11.67 -6.75 -9.81
N PHE A 168 -12.03 -8.00 -10.07
CA PHE A 168 -13.17 -8.65 -9.44
C PHE A 168 -13.01 -8.69 -7.91
N LEU A 169 -11.86 -9.15 -7.40
CA LEU A 169 -11.60 -9.27 -5.97
C LEU A 169 -11.58 -7.91 -5.28
N ASP A 170 -11.01 -6.88 -5.90
CA ASP A 170 -11.04 -5.51 -5.40
C ASP A 170 -12.46 -4.99 -5.20
N ASN A 171 -13.37 -5.29 -6.14
CA ASN A 171 -14.77 -4.89 -6.03
C ASN A 171 -15.53 -5.74 -5.01
N TYR A 172 -15.28 -7.05 -4.97
CA TYR A 172 -16.01 -7.98 -4.09
C TYR A 172 -15.58 -7.87 -2.62
N LEU A 173 -14.27 -7.85 -2.36
CA LEU A 173 -13.71 -7.79 -1.00
C LEU A 173 -13.59 -6.35 -0.48
N GLY A 174 -13.59 -5.38 -1.40
CA GLY A 174 -13.15 -4.01 -1.13
C GLY A 174 -11.62 -3.93 -1.22
N GLU A 175 -11.14 -2.77 -1.65
CA GLU A 175 -9.72 -2.56 -1.95
C GLU A 175 -8.81 -2.85 -0.75
N LEU A 176 -9.18 -2.37 0.44
CA LEU A 176 -8.37 -2.59 1.64
C LEU A 176 -8.20 -4.08 1.95
N ASN A 177 -9.31 -4.82 2.05
CA ASN A 177 -9.26 -6.24 2.40
C ASN A 177 -8.56 -7.07 1.33
N SER A 178 -8.70 -6.71 0.05
CA SER A 178 -8.03 -7.34 -1.08
C SER A 178 -6.51 -7.34 -0.88
N VAL A 179 -5.93 -6.18 -0.55
CA VAL A 179 -4.47 -6.03 -0.39
C VAL A 179 -3.95 -6.40 1.00
N THR A 180 -4.77 -6.32 2.05
CA THR A 180 -4.30 -6.58 3.43
C THR A 180 -4.55 -8.00 3.91
N THR A 181 -5.46 -8.77 3.30
CA THR A 181 -5.83 -10.10 3.85
C THR A 181 -5.22 -11.25 3.07
N ILE A 182 -5.16 -11.15 1.74
CA ILE A 182 -4.56 -12.18 0.90
C ILE A 182 -3.03 -11.95 0.89
N ASP A 183 -2.25 -12.99 1.12
CA ASP A 183 -0.78 -12.91 1.14
C ASP A 183 -0.21 -13.28 -0.22
N ASN A 184 -0.64 -14.42 -0.76
CA ASN A 184 -0.31 -14.83 -2.11
C ASN A 184 -1.58 -15.24 -2.86
N MET A 185 -1.61 -14.92 -4.15
CA MET A 185 -2.68 -15.35 -5.04
C MET A 185 -2.10 -15.81 -6.37
N VAL A 186 -2.59 -16.95 -6.84
CA VAL A 186 -2.34 -17.42 -8.21
C VAL A 186 -3.67 -17.72 -8.89
N VAL A 187 -3.70 -17.51 -10.20
CA VAL A 187 -4.86 -17.87 -11.03
C VAL A 187 -4.47 -19.02 -11.94
N VAL A 188 -5.25 -20.08 -11.92
CA VAL A 188 -4.98 -21.32 -12.67
C VAL A 188 -6.23 -21.80 -13.42
N SER A 189 -6.01 -22.75 -14.32
CA SER A 189 -7.08 -23.51 -14.98
C SER A 189 -7.71 -24.55 -14.07
N LYS A 190 -8.89 -25.03 -14.47
CA LYS A 190 -9.63 -26.05 -13.72
C LYS A 190 -8.89 -27.40 -13.69
N ASP A 191 -8.15 -27.73 -14.73
CA ASP A 191 -7.33 -28.96 -14.80
C ASP A 191 -6.07 -28.92 -13.94
N GLN A 192 -5.61 -27.72 -13.56
CA GLN A 192 -4.49 -27.51 -12.65
C GLN A 192 -4.91 -27.44 -11.17
N ALA A 193 -6.21 -27.61 -10.86
CA ALA A 193 -6.68 -27.54 -9.49
C ALA A 193 -6.30 -28.81 -8.69
N ASP A 194 -5.57 -28.62 -7.59
CA ASP A 194 -5.09 -29.71 -6.73
C ASP A 194 -6.04 -30.06 -5.58
N LYS A 195 -7.05 -29.22 -5.33
CA LYS A 195 -8.01 -29.36 -4.23
C LYS A 195 -9.44 -29.16 -4.71
N GLU A 196 -10.39 -29.53 -3.85
CA GLU A 196 -11.81 -29.26 -4.09
C GLU A 196 -12.09 -27.76 -4.20
N LEU A 197 -12.83 -27.37 -5.23
CA LEU A 197 -13.13 -25.98 -5.53
C LEU A 197 -14.26 -25.45 -4.67
N ILE A 198 -14.00 -24.35 -3.96
CA ILE A 198 -14.96 -23.62 -3.15
C ILE A 198 -15.55 -22.47 -4.00
N PRO A 199 -16.87 -22.24 -3.99
CA PRO A 199 -17.45 -21.09 -4.68
C PRO A 199 -16.83 -19.77 -4.21
N ILE A 200 -16.48 -18.87 -5.14
CA ILE A 200 -15.83 -17.60 -4.80
C ILE A 200 -16.66 -16.74 -3.85
N SER A 201 -17.98 -16.91 -3.84
CA SER A 201 -18.92 -16.24 -2.94
C SER A 201 -18.68 -16.54 -1.45
N LYS A 202 -17.91 -17.58 -1.12
CA LYS A 202 -17.50 -17.91 0.26
C LYS A 202 -16.15 -17.32 0.66
N LEU A 203 -15.41 -16.71 -0.27
CA LEU A 203 -14.06 -16.22 -0.01
C LEU A 203 -14.07 -15.13 1.07
N LYS A 204 -15.02 -14.20 1.03
CA LYS A 204 -15.13 -13.15 2.04
C LYS A 204 -15.31 -13.71 3.46
N ASP A 205 -16.18 -14.70 3.62
CA ASP A 205 -16.42 -15.34 4.92
C ASP A 205 -15.19 -16.14 5.40
N PHE A 206 -14.50 -16.82 4.48
CA PHE A 206 -13.25 -17.50 4.77
C PHE A 206 -12.18 -16.51 5.27
N LEU A 207 -11.99 -15.38 4.59
CA LEU A 207 -11.02 -14.36 4.99
C LEU A 207 -11.36 -13.74 6.36
N ILE A 208 -12.65 -13.46 6.64
CA ILE A 208 -13.10 -12.96 7.94
C ILE A 208 -12.80 -13.98 9.05
N TRP A 209 -13.03 -15.27 8.79
CA TRP A 209 -12.71 -16.33 9.75
C TRP A 209 -11.20 -16.39 10.03
N ARG A 210 -10.36 -16.37 8.99
CA ARG A 210 -8.89 -16.37 9.13
C ARG A 210 -8.36 -15.16 9.90
N GLU A 211 -8.89 -13.98 9.61
CA GLU A 211 -8.54 -12.76 10.33
C GLU A 211 -8.90 -12.85 11.82
N LYS A 212 -10.07 -13.44 12.13
CA LYS A 212 -10.49 -13.63 13.52
C LYS A 212 -9.52 -14.55 14.29
N GLU A 213 -9.12 -15.67 13.71
CA GLU A 213 -8.13 -16.57 14.31
C GLU A 213 -6.80 -15.86 14.56
N PHE A 214 -6.34 -15.10 13.56
CA PHE A 214 -5.11 -14.33 13.65
C PHE A 214 -5.15 -13.28 14.77
N VAL A 215 -6.22 -12.48 14.84
CA VAL A 215 -6.42 -11.47 15.87
C VAL A 215 -6.50 -12.10 17.26
N GLU A 216 -7.21 -13.22 17.43
CA GLU A 216 -7.29 -13.93 18.72
C GLU A 216 -5.91 -14.43 19.19
N LYS A 217 -5.04 -14.83 18.27
CA LYS A 217 -3.70 -15.37 18.57
C LYS A 217 -2.65 -14.28 18.86
N TYR A 218 -2.69 -13.16 18.14
CA TYR A 218 -1.57 -12.21 18.10
C TYR A 218 -1.86 -10.80 18.60
N LYS A 219 -3.13 -10.43 18.82
CA LYS A 219 -3.48 -9.06 19.21
C LYS A 219 -2.80 -8.65 20.52
N GLY A 220 -2.03 -7.57 20.45
CA GLY A 220 -1.38 -6.96 21.61
C GLY A 220 -0.02 -7.57 21.97
N LEU A 221 0.48 -8.55 21.20
CA LEU A 221 1.86 -9.02 21.39
C LEU A 221 2.85 -7.90 21.06
N ARG A 222 3.88 -7.80 21.87
CA ARG A 222 4.97 -6.83 21.76
C ARG A 222 6.28 -7.52 22.10
N HIS A 223 7.36 -7.02 21.53
CA HIS A 223 8.72 -7.37 21.88
C HIS A 223 9.39 -6.11 22.43
N ASN A 224 10.12 -6.21 23.54
CA ASN A 224 10.90 -5.09 24.08
C ASN A 224 12.34 -5.25 23.59
N THR A 225 12.84 -4.23 22.91
CA THR A 225 14.15 -4.23 22.25
C THR A 225 15.28 -3.62 23.09
N ASP A 226 15.00 -3.11 24.30
CA ASP A 226 15.95 -2.37 25.16
C ASP A 226 17.26 -3.12 25.46
N ASN A 227 17.19 -4.45 25.54
CA ASN A 227 18.32 -5.31 25.90
C ASN A 227 18.64 -6.37 24.83
N ASP A 228 18.16 -6.16 23.61
CA ASP A 228 18.38 -7.10 22.52
C ASP A 228 19.85 -7.14 22.09
N SER A 229 20.26 -8.32 21.64
CA SER A 229 21.58 -8.61 21.10
C SER A 229 21.64 -8.35 19.60
N TYR A 230 22.72 -7.73 19.14
CA TYR A 230 22.96 -7.43 17.73
C TYR A 230 24.16 -8.21 17.19
N SER A 231 24.00 -8.78 16.00
CA SER A 231 25.06 -9.44 15.25
C SER A 231 25.60 -8.53 14.16
N SER A 232 26.93 -8.52 13.99
CA SER A 232 27.61 -7.84 12.89
C SER A 232 28.04 -8.88 11.86
N LEU A 233 27.63 -8.69 10.61
CA LEU A 233 27.95 -9.55 9.48
C LEU A 233 28.77 -8.75 8.47
N GLU A 234 29.81 -9.37 7.94
CA GLU A 234 30.67 -8.79 6.90
C GLU A 234 30.70 -9.72 5.68
N GLY A 235 30.71 -9.12 4.50
CA GLY A 235 30.74 -9.86 3.23
C GLY A 235 31.43 -9.08 2.13
N THR A 236 31.54 -9.71 0.97
CA THR A 236 32.06 -9.09 -0.26
C THR A 236 31.09 -9.40 -1.39
N LEU A 237 30.64 -8.36 -2.08
CA LEU A 237 29.75 -8.47 -3.24
C LEU A 237 30.50 -9.01 -4.46
N GLU A 238 29.75 -9.41 -5.50
CA GLU A 238 30.34 -9.92 -6.77
C GLU A 238 31.24 -8.89 -7.46
N ASN A 239 30.93 -7.59 -7.31
CA ASN A 239 31.75 -6.48 -7.82
C ASN A 239 33.02 -6.23 -6.97
N GLY A 240 33.23 -6.99 -5.90
CA GLY A 240 34.37 -6.87 -4.98
C GLY A 240 34.18 -5.84 -3.86
N PHE A 241 33.04 -5.14 -3.79
CA PHE A 241 32.79 -4.15 -2.75
C PHE A 241 32.43 -4.80 -1.41
N PRO A 242 32.82 -4.18 -0.28
CA PRO A 242 32.43 -4.67 1.05
C PRO A 242 30.93 -4.53 1.28
N LEU A 243 30.39 -5.45 2.07
CA LEU A 243 29.05 -5.37 2.65
C LEU A 243 29.18 -5.46 4.17
N LEU A 244 28.51 -4.55 4.88
CA LEU A 244 28.37 -4.60 6.33
C LEU A 244 26.89 -4.63 6.71
N ALA A 245 26.48 -5.59 7.54
CA ALA A 245 25.13 -5.66 8.09
C ALA A 245 25.16 -5.75 9.61
N ILE A 246 24.21 -5.06 10.25
CA ILE A 246 23.98 -5.11 11.70
C ILE A 246 22.52 -5.50 11.89
N VAL A 247 22.29 -6.64 12.53
CA VAL A 247 20.94 -7.22 12.68
C VAL A 247 20.63 -7.53 14.14
N ASN A 248 19.40 -7.25 14.55
CA ASN A 248 18.88 -7.62 15.86
C ASN A 248 18.60 -9.12 15.88
N SER A 249 19.47 -9.89 16.54
CA SER A 249 19.40 -11.36 16.54
C SER A 249 18.25 -11.87 17.40
N ASP A 250 17.98 -11.22 18.53
CA ASP A 250 16.91 -11.62 19.44
C ASP A 250 15.52 -11.41 18.80
N VAL A 251 15.34 -10.34 18.02
CA VAL A 251 14.12 -10.15 17.22
C VAL A 251 14.03 -11.18 16.10
N LEU A 252 15.11 -11.45 15.38
CA LEU A 252 15.10 -12.47 14.32
C LEU A 252 14.79 -13.88 14.84
N ASP A 253 15.14 -14.20 16.08
CA ASP A 253 14.82 -15.46 16.74
C ASP A 253 13.44 -15.46 17.41
N TRP A 254 12.74 -14.32 17.45
CA TRP A 254 11.44 -14.22 18.11
C TRP A 254 10.37 -15.05 17.39
N ASP A 255 9.63 -15.89 18.13
CA ASP A 255 8.66 -16.84 17.56
C ASP A 255 7.35 -16.17 17.08
N CYS A 256 7.05 -14.95 17.53
CA CYS A 256 5.78 -14.28 17.23
C CYS A 256 5.85 -13.37 15.99
N LYS A 257 6.70 -13.68 15.00
CA LYS A 257 6.92 -12.87 13.78
C LYS A 257 5.63 -12.46 13.08
N ALA A 258 4.70 -13.41 12.96
CA ALA A 258 3.37 -13.21 12.36
C ALA A 258 2.60 -12.02 12.93
N SER A 259 2.83 -11.65 14.19
CA SER A 259 2.16 -10.51 14.83
C SER A 259 2.56 -9.14 14.24
N HIS A 260 3.68 -9.04 13.53
CA HIS A 260 4.13 -7.82 12.83
C HIS A 260 4.35 -8.14 11.34
N PRO A 261 3.28 -8.34 10.57
CA PRO A 261 3.37 -8.94 9.24
C PRO A 261 3.85 -7.99 8.14
N TRP A 262 3.96 -6.69 8.44
CA TRP A 262 4.34 -5.67 7.48
C TRP A 262 5.82 -5.36 7.59
N ILE A 263 6.56 -5.50 6.50
CA ILE A 263 7.96 -5.13 6.43
C ILE A 263 8.07 -3.76 5.79
N LEU A 264 8.67 -2.83 6.51
CA LEU A 264 9.15 -1.56 5.98
C LEU A 264 10.62 -1.73 5.59
N THR A 265 10.92 -1.42 4.34
CA THR A 265 12.28 -1.28 3.82
C THR A 265 12.55 0.18 3.50
N ILE A 266 13.71 0.68 3.88
CA ILE A 266 14.14 2.06 3.62
C ILE A 266 15.46 1.98 2.88
N GLU A 267 15.52 2.47 1.65
CA GLU A 267 16.73 2.53 0.83
C GLU A 267 17.23 3.98 0.78
N ILE A 268 18.48 4.19 1.17
CA ILE A 268 19.11 5.51 1.18
C ILE A 268 20.36 5.44 0.31
N LYS A 269 20.34 6.13 -0.84
CA LYS A 269 21.49 6.20 -1.75
C LYS A 269 22.37 7.39 -1.43
N TYR A 270 23.68 7.20 -1.56
CA TYR A 270 24.68 8.24 -1.33
C TYR A 270 25.88 8.05 -2.27
N ASP A 271 26.73 9.07 -2.40
CA ASP A 271 27.98 8.95 -3.16
C ASP A 271 29.04 8.23 -2.30
N GLY A 272 29.43 7.04 -2.74
CA GLY A 272 30.45 6.21 -2.11
C GLY A 272 31.55 5.78 -3.10
N GLU A 273 31.61 6.38 -4.29
CA GLU A 273 32.51 5.95 -5.37
C GLU A 273 33.98 5.96 -4.94
N ASN A 274 34.36 6.96 -4.13
CA ASN A 274 35.73 7.14 -3.65
C ASN A 274 36.07 6.31 -2.41
N ASN A 275 35.16 5.44 -1.97
CA ASN A 275 35.33 4.64 -0.76
C ASN A 275 34.74 3.23 -0.91
N ASN A 276 34.89 2.63 -2.10
CA ASN A 276 34.41 1.27 -2.42
C ASN A 276 32.93 1.05 -2.08
N GLY A 277 32.09 2.05 -2.34
CA GLY A 277 30.66 2.00 -2.03
C GLY A 277 30.31 2.18 -0.55
N MET A 278 31.27 2.51 0.32
CA MET A 278 31.02 2.81 1.74
C MET A 278 30.90 4.34 1.96
N PRO A 279 30.12 4.81 2.94
CA PRO A 279 29.96 6.24 3.16
C PRO A 279 31.23 6.83 3.77
N ASP A 280 31.53 8.09 3.44
CA ASP A 280 32.52 8.87 4.18
C ASP A 280 31.99 9.22 5.59
N LYS A 281 32.82 9.86 6.41
CA LYS A 281 32.46 10.19 7.80
C LYS A 281 31.23 11.09 7.90
N THR A 282 31.10 12.07 7.01
CA THR A 282 30.00 13.04 7.05
C THR A 282 28.69 12.39 6.62
N THR A 283 28.74 11.61 5.55
CA THR A 283 27.62 10.83 5.05
C THR A 283 27.17 9.80 6.08
N TYR A 284 28.11 9.09 6.72
CA TYR A 284 27.79 8.13 7.77
C TYR A 284 27.05 8.79 8.95
N GLN A 285 27.43 10.00 9.35
CA GLN A 285 26.73 10.75 10.39
C GLN A 285 25.31 11.14 9.97
N LEU A 286 25.12 11.60 8.73
CA LEU A 286 23.80 11.92 8.19
C LEU A 286 22.90 10.67 8.15
N LEU A 287 23.42 9.54 7.68
CA LEU A 287 22.69 8.28 7.63
C LEU A 287 22.23 7.84 9.03
N ASN A 288 23.10 7.94 10.04
CA ASN A 288 22.74 7.61 11.42
C ASN A 288 21.68 8.58 11.96
N GLN A 289 21.79 9.87 11.68
CA GLN A 289 20.78 10.84 12.10
C GLN A 289 19.39 10.51 11.53
N ILE A 290 19.31 10.13 10.25
CA ILE A 290 18.04 9.74 9.62
C ILE A 290 17.46 8.49 10.30
N GLU A 291 18.29 7.48 10.55
CA GLU A 291 17.88 6.24 11.23
C GLU A 291 17.41 6.49 12.68
N ASP A 292 18.10 7.36 13.42
CA ASP A 292 17.73 7.76 14.78
C ASP A 292 16.36 8.46 14.79
N GLU A 293 16.13 9.40 13.85
CA GLU A 293 14.84 10.09 13.72
C GLU A 293 13.70 9.13 13.40
N ILE A 294 13.93 8.14 12.53
CA ILE A 294 12.94 7.10 12.21
C ILE A 294 12.65 6.25 13.46
N THR A 295 13.68 5.83 14.19
CA THR A 295 13.54 4.97 15.37
C THR A 295 12.83 5.68 16.53
N ILE A 296 13.00 7.00 16.67
CA ILE A 296 12.26 7.81 17.65
C ILE A 296 10.75 7.78 17.37
N GLU A 297 10.35 7.82 16.10
CA GLU A 297 8.94 7.80 15.69
C GLU A 297 8.37 6.37 15.63
N LEU A 298 9.17 5.39 15.24
CA LEU A 298 8.79 3.98 15.08
C LEU A 298 9.32 3.13 16.24
N LYS A 299 8.65 3.25 17.39
CA LYS A 299 9.02 2.55 18.62
C LYS A 299 8.48 1.12 18.68
N ASP A 300 9.24 0.24 19.31
CA ASP A 300 8.86 -1.14 19.61
C ASP A 300 7.59 -1.22 20.48
N SER A 301 7.44 -0.32 21.46
CA SER A 301 6.24 -0.19 22.30
C SER A 301 4.96 0.01 21.50
N ASP A 302 5.08 0.66 20.35
CA ASP A 302 3.96 0.93 19.44
C ASP A 302 3.77 -0.18 18.39
N GLY A 303 4.66 -1.17 18.35
CA GLY A 303 4.63 -2.31 17.43
C GLY A 303 5.48 -2.12 16.16
N TYR A 304 6.61 -1.40 16.27
CA TYR A 304 7.57 -1.24 15.17
C TYR A 304 8.95 -1.71 15.63
N LEU A 305 9.39 -2.84 15.13
CA LEU A 305 10.64 -3.50 15.55
C LEU A 305 11.73 -3.23 14.53
N ASN A 306 12.83 -2.60 14.94
CA ASN A 306 14.01 -2.46 14.08
C ASN A 306 14.70 -3.82 13.94
N ILE A 307 14.68 -4.37 12.73
CA ILE A 307 15.30 -5.66 12.41
C ILE A 307 16.80 -5.48 12.20
N GLY A 308 17.21 -4.36 11.62
CA GLY A 308 18.60 -4.03 11.37
C GLY A 308 18.79 -3.22 10.11
N ARG A 309 20.05 -3.15 9.69
CA ARG A 309 20.47 -2.42 8.49
C ARG A 309 21.58 -3.15 7.76
N GLN A 310 21.72 -2.87 6.48
CA GLN A 310 22.91 -3.19 5.70
C GLN A 310 23.44 -1.97 4.95
N THR A 311 24.75 -1.95 4.68
CA THR A 311 25.42 -0.90 3.93
C THR A 311 26.40 -1.54 2.96
N ALA A 312 26.19 -1.31 1.67
CA ALA A 312 27.03 -1.80 0.59
C ALA A 312 26.73 -1.00 -0.69
N ASP A 313 27.70 -0.95 -1.60
CA ASP A 313 27.51 -0.42 -2.96
C ASP A 313 26.75 0.91 -3.03
N SER A 314 27.18 1.89 -2.22
CA SER A 314 26.61 3.24 -2.18
C SER A 314 25.15 3.31 -1.69
N ILE A 315 24.68 2.27 -1.01
CA ILE A 315 23.32 2.16 -0.48
C ILE A 315 23.38 1.78 1.01
N ARG A 316 22.50 2.40 1.81
CA ARG A 316 22.11 1.89 3.13
C ARG A 316 20.66 1.46 3.09
N GLU A 317 20.41 0.22 3.49
CA GLU A 317 19.06 -0.29 3.68
C GLU A 317 18.76 -0.49 5.17
N ILE A 318 17.58 -0.07 5.62
CA ILE A 318 17.11 -0.23 7.00
C ILE A 318 15.77 -0.98 6.98
N TYR A 319 15.57 -1.86 7.94
CA TYR A 319 14.45 -2.80 7.97
C TYR A 319 13.67 -2.71 9.28
N PHE A 320 12.34 -2.63 9.17
CA PHE A 320 11.43 -2.72 10.31
C PHE A 320 10.34 -3.76 10.07
N ALA A 321 10.00 -4.52 11.11
CA ALA A 321 8.78 -5.31 11.16
C ALA A 321 7.68 -4.52 11.92
N CYS A 322 6.52 -4.37 11.31
CA CYS A 322 5.47 -3.45 11.73
C CYS A 322 4.14 -4.19 11.95
N VAL A 323 3.41 -3.82 13.00
CA VAL A 323 2.02 -4.29 13.22
C VAL A 323 1.02 -3.66 12.23
N ASP A 324 1.33 -2.48 11.69
CA ASP A 324 0.48 -1.72 10.78
C ASP A 324 1.37 -0.88 9.83
N PHE A 325 0.87 -0.56 8.64
CA PHE A 325 1.60 0.15 7.60
C PHE A 325 1.35 1.67 7.57
N ARG A 326 0.31 2.17 8.25
CA ARG A 326 -0.13 3.57 8.14
C ARG A 326 0.85 4.53 8.82
N LYS A 327 1.28 4.24 10.05
CA LYS A 327 2.25 5.10 10.76
C LYS A 327 3.60 5.12 10.03
N PRO A 328 4.19 3.97 9.63
CA PRO A 328 5.42 3.96 8.84
C PRO A 328 5.30 4.78 7.54
N SER A 329 4.21 4.63 6.79
CA SER A 329 3.97 5.41 5.56
C SER A 329 4.05 6.93 5.80
N LYS A 330 3.44 7.40 6.90
CA LYS A 330 3.46 8.84 7.26
C LYS A 330 4.85 9.30 7.69
N VAL A 331 5.51 8.54 8.56
CA VAL A 331 6.84 8.87 9.07
C VAL A 331 7.81 8.99 7.89
N LEU A 332 7.84 7.98 7.01
CA LEU A 332 8.80 7.95 5.92
C LEU A 332 8.49 8.97 4.81
N TYR A 333 7.22 9.28 4.55
CA TYR A 333 6.88 10.40 3.68
C TYR A 333 7.40 11.75 4.21
N ASN A 334 7.31 11.99 5.51
CA ASN A 334 7.81 13.22 6.12
C ASN A 334 9.34 13.27 6.14
N ILE A 335 10.00 12.15 6.46
CA ILE A 335 11.46 12.04 6.43
C ILE A 335 11.97 12.23 5.00
N GLN A 336 11.37 11.57 4.01
CA GLN A 336 11.71 11.74 2.60
C GLN A 336 11.63 13.21 2.17
N LYS A 337 10.53 13.91 2.48
CA LYS A 337 10.39 15.34 2.20
C LYS A 337 11.43 16.20 2.91
N LYS A 338 11.72 15.91 4.18
CA LYS A 338 12.70 16.65 4.99
C LYS A 338 14.11 16.58 4.40
N TYR A 339 14.49 15.43 3.85
CA TYR A 339 15.84 15.17 3.35
C TYR A 339 15.97 15.15 1.82
N GLN A 340 14.91 15.50 1.07
CA GLN A 340 14.86 15.41 -0.40
C GLN A 340 16.01 16.14 -1.13
N ASP A 341 16.55 17.22 -0.54
CA ASP A 341 17.63 18.02 -1.14
C ASP A 341 19.03 17.53 -0.73
N GLN A 342 19.12 16.54 0.17
CA GLN A 342 20.36 16.03 0.74
C GLN A 342 20.66 14.58 0.36
N ILE A 343 19.62 13.75 0.23
CA ILE A 343 19.79 12.32 -0.02
C ILE A 343 18.62 11.73 -0.81
N ASP A 344 18.90 10.73 -1.66
CA ASP A 344 17.85 9.97 -2.34
C ASP A 344 17.37 8.85 -1.40
N LEU A 345 16.24 9.12 -0.73
CA LEU A 345 15.56 8.17 0.15
C LEU A 345 14.31 7.62 -0.54
N LYS A 346 14.22 6.29 -0.58
CA LYS A 346 13.04 5.54 -1.02
C LYS A 346 12.64 4.57 0.07
N TYR A 347 11.38 4.17 0.06
CA TYR A 347 10.90 3.15 0.98
C TYR A 347 9.78 2.34 0.33
N ASP A 348 9.64 1.11 0.80
CA ASP A 348 8.54 0.24 0.43
C ASP A 348 8.00 -0.48 1.66
N ILE A 349 6.69 -0.75 1.63
CA ILE A 349 6.00 -1.51 2.67
C ILE A 349 5.25 -2.64 2.01
N TYR A 350 5.68 -3.86 2.31
CA TYR A 350 5.07 -5.08 1.80
C TYR A 350 4.77 -6.02 2.95
N LYS A 351 4.01 -7.08 2.65
CA LYS A 351 3.68 -8.08 3.64
C LYS A 351 4.63 -9.28 3.51
N ASP A 352 5.23 -9.66 4.62
CA ASP A 352 6.02 -10.89 4.76
C ASP A 352 5.79 -11.36 6.19
N LYS A 353 4.74 -12.16 6.38
CA LYS A 353 4.18 -12.46 7.71
C LYS A 353 5.19 -13.15 8.63
N TYR A 354 6.07 -13.97 8.08
CA TYR A 354 7.08 -14.71 8.83
C TYR A 354 8.50 -14.19 8.62
N TRP A 355 8.63 -13.01 8.02
CA TRP A 355 9.89 -12.33 7.77
C TRP A 355 10.92 -13.18 7.01
N GLN A 356 10.44 -13.98 6.06
CA GLN A 356 11.25 -14.91 5.28
C GLN A 356 12.36 -14.18 4.50
N SER A 357 12.14 -12.92 4.16
CA SER A 357 13.10 -12.03 3.49
C SER A 357 14.40 -11.84 4.29
N PHE A 358 14.37 -12.05 5.62
CA PHE A 358 15.53 -11.91 6.49
C PHE A 358 16.27 -13.22 6.78
N ASN A 359 15.83 -14.35 6.23
CA ASN A 359 16.53 -15.64 6.38
C ASN A 359 17.99 -15.57 5.90
N ARG A 360 18.31 -14.65 4.97
CA ARG A 360 19.67 -14.38 4.50
C ARG A 360 20.63 -13.85 5.60
N PHE A 361 20.09 -13.33 6.69
CA PHE A 361 20.86 -12.82 7.83
C PHE A 361 21.00 -13.85 8.96
N ILE A 362 20.26 -14.96 8.89
CA ILE A 362 20.33 -16.04 9.86
C ILE A 362 21.42 -17.00 9.37
N ALA A 363 22.54 -17.04 10.10
CA ALA A 363 23.58 -18.04 9.85
C ALA A 363 23.06 -19.43 10.28
N ASN A 364 23.16 -20.42 9.39
CA ASN A 364 22.84 -21.82 9.72
C ASN A 364 23.75 -22.39 10.82
#